data_AF-A0A1G8DPZ4-F1
#
_entry.id   AF-A0A1G8DPZ4-F1
#
_cell.length_a   1.000
_cell.length_b   1.000
_cell.length_c   1.000
_cell.angle_alpha   90.00
_cell.angle_beta   90.00
_cell.angle_gamma   90.00
#
_symmetry.space_group_name_H-M   'P 1'
#
loop_
_entity.id
_entity.type
_entity.pdbx_description
1 polymer ?
#
loop_
_entity_poly.entity_id
_entity_poly.type
_entity_poly.pdbx_seq_one_letter_code
_entity_poly.pdbx_strand_id
1 'polypeptide(L)'
;MGDDFTGRLPENYAEFNTHTMSCRRRIFGELGPDTQSRLWSEHFIHYRAAHPNLSPQQEQVMAAVEAILANEAIFRVPPTELQDDHERLQREAIEAFGFDEARALIATLGPEDPPGVVGPCGCGTFGGL
;
A
#
# COMPACT_ATOMS: atom_id res chain seq x y z
N MET A 1 2.09 -19.30 -18.80
CA MET A 1 2.57 -18.04 -19.40
C MET A 1 2.70 -17.08 -18.25
N GLY A 2 3.92 -16.87 -17.74
CA GLY A 2 4.18 -15.90 -16.69
C GLY A 2 4.11 -14.50 -17.30
N ASP A 3 3.40 -13.61 -16.64
CA ASP A 3 3.38 -12.19 -16.96
C ASP A 3 4.81 -11.66 -16.74
N ASP A 4 5.48 -11.34 -17.84
CA ASP A 4 6.77 -10.67 -17.84
C ASP A 4 6.51 -9.17 -17.73
N PHE A 5 6.84 -8.59 -16.57
CA PHE A 5 6.99 -7.15 -16.37
C PHE A 5 8.17 -6.68 -17.21
N THR A 6 7.97 -6.62 -18.52
CA THR A 6 9.00 -6.32 -19.53
C THR A 6 9.37 -4.83 -19.46
N GLY A 7 10.09 -4.44 -18.41
CA GLY A 7 11.01 -3.31 -18.47
C GLY A 7 11.19 -2.50 -17.19
N ARG A 8 10.11 -2.17 -16.47
CA ARG A 8 10.23 -1.33 -15.27
C ARG A 8 9.04 -1.51 -14.33
N LEU A 9 9.30 -2.07 -13.16
CA LEU A 9 8.37 -1.99 -12.04
C LEU A 9 8.32 -0.53 -11.57
N PRO A 10 7.14 -0.01 -11.16
CA PRO A 10 7.05 1.35 -10.65
C PRO A 10 7.93 1.48 -9.41
N GLU A 11 8.91 2.37 -9.48
CA GLU A 11 9.89 2.62 -8.41
C GLU A 11 9.43 3.70 -7.42
N ASN A 12 8.30 4.36 -7.70
CA ASN A 12 7.78 5.49 -6.92
C ASN A 12 6.27 5.38 -6.70
N TYR A 13 5.82 5.95 -5.58
CA TYR A 13 4.43 5.94 -5.15
C TYR A 13 3.45 6.58 -6.14
N ALA A 14 3.87 7.64 -6.85
CA ALA A 14 3.01 8.33 -7.80
C ALA A 14 2.62 7.45 -9.00
N GLU A 15 3.59 6.74 -9.57
CA GLU A 15 3.39 5.79 -10.67
C GLU A 15 2.57 4.58 -10.19
N PHE A 16 2.87 4.08 -8.99
CA PHE A 16 2.12 2.99 -8.35
C PHE A 16 0.63 3.33 -8.17
N ASN A 17 0.31 4.56 -7.76
CA ASN A 17 -1.05 5.01 -7.50
C ASN A 17 -1.89 5.26 -8.78
N THR A 18 -1.28 5.24 -9.97
CA THR A 18 -2.02 5.31 -11.25
C THR A 18 -2.69 3.99 -11.63
N HIS A 19 -2.30 2.88 -10.97
CA HIS A 19 -2.82 1.55 -11.26
C HIS A 19 -4.07 1.21 -10.42
N THR A 20 -4.95 0.37 -10.98
CA THR A 20 -6.10 -0.15 -10.24
C THR A 20 -5.66 -1.02 -9.06
N MET A 21 -6.52 -1.18 -8.06
CA MET A 21 -6.22 -1.96 -6.86
C MET A 21 -5.72 -3.38 -7.14
N SER A 22 -6.33 -4.06 -8.12
CA SER A 22 -5.92 -5.39 -8.54
C SER A 22 -4.49 -5.43 -9.08
N CYS A 23 -4.06 -4.38 -9.76
CA CYS A 23 -2.74 -4.30 -10.38
C CYS A 23 -1.70 -3.90 -9.36
N ARG A 24 -2.03 -2.93 -8.49
CA ARG A 24 -1.21 -2.57 -7.34
C ARG A 24 -0.88 -3.78 -6.47
N ARG A 25 -1.86 -4.65 -6.18
CA ARG A 25 -1.64 -5.87 -5.39
C ARG A 25 -0.70 -6.87 -6.08
N ARG A 26 -0.81 -7.03 -7.41
CA ARG A 26 0.09 -7.90 -8.18
C ARG A 26 1.51 -7.34 -8.24
N ILE A 27 1.64 -6.09 -8.66
CA ILE A 27 2.91 -5.37 -8.71
C ILE A 27 3.62 -5.45 -7.36
N PHE A 28 2.90 -5.14 -6.27
CA PHE A 28 3.47 -5.17 -4.93
C PHE A 28 4.02 -6.54 -4.56
N GLY A 29 3.36 -7.64 -4.95
CA GLY A 29 3.86 -8.99 -4.71
C GLY A 29 5.14 -9.35 -5.48
N GLU A 30 5.49 -8.59 -6.51
CA GLU A 30 6.67 -8.80 -7.35
C GLU A 30 7.80 -7.80 -7.09
N LEU A 31 7.52 -6.76 -6.29
CA LEU A 31 8.53 -5.82 -5.81
C LEU A 31 9.44 -6.49 -4.78
N GLY A 32 10.70 -6.06 -4.78
CA GLY A 32 11.64 -6.42 -3.72
C GLY A 32 11.29 -5.76 -2.38
N PRO A 33 11.74 -6.34 -1.24
CA PRO A 33 11.41 -5.87 0.11
C PRO A 33 11.85 -4.41 0.38
N ASP A 34 12.98 -3.99 -0.19
CA ASP A 34 13.46 -2.60 -0.15
C ASP A 34 12.46 -1.63 -0.82
N THR A 35 11.98 -1.99 -2.02
CA THR A 35 11.04 -1.17 -2.77
C THR A 35 9.66 -1.14 -2.12
N GLN A 36 9.20 -2.26 -1.58
CA GLN A 36 7.96 -2.34 -0.82
C GLN A 36 8.00 -1.41 0.40
N SER A 37 9.08 -1.46 1.16
CA SER A 37 9.28 -0.60 2.33
C SER A 37 9.30 0.88 1.97
N ARG A 38 10.02 1.23 0.89
CA ARG A 38 10.08 2.60 0.38
C ARG A 38 8.71 3.13 -0.06
N LEU A 39 7.91 2.33 -0.77
CA LEU A 39 6.55 2.74 -1.18
C LEU A 39 5.64 3.01 0.03
N TRP A 40 5.77 2.23 1.10
CA TRP A 40 5.05 2.48 2.36
C TRP A 40 5.49 3.79 3.02
N SER A 41 6.80 4.06 3.10
CA SER A 41 7.29 5.35 3.61
C SER A 41 6.77 6.54 2.79
N GLU A 42 6.79 6.43 1.45
CA GLU A 42 6.23 7.47 0.58
C GLU A 42 4.73 7.65 0.81
N HIS A 43 3.97 6.56 0.96
CA HIS A 43 2.54 6.61 1.28
C HIS A 43 2.26 7.39 2.57
N PHE A 44 3.00 7.13 3.66
CA PHE A 44 2.80 7.85 4.92
C PHE A 44 3.13 9.34 4.82
N ILE A 45 4.17 9.71 4.06
CA ILE A 45 4.49 11.12 3.78
C ILE A 45 3.32 11.80 3.06
N HIS A 46 2.79 11.16 2.02
CA HIS A 46 1.65 11.68 1.26
C HIS A 46 0.38 11.77 2.13
N TYR A 47 0.14 10.78 2.98
CA TYR A 47 -1.02 10.75 3.88
C TYR A 47 -0.96 11.90 4.90
N ARG A 48 0.19 12.13 5.55
CA ARG A 48 0.36 13.26 6.48
C ARG A 48 0.18 14.62 5.79
N ALA A 49 0.65 14.75 4.55
CA ALA A 49 0.48 15.97 3.77
C ALA A 49 -1.00 16.23 3.41
N ALA A 50 -1.77 15.18 3.11
CA ALA A 50 -3.20 15.28 2.81
C ALA A 50 -4.07 15.45 4.07
N HIS A 51 -3.61 14.97 5.23
CA HIS A 51 -4.32 15.01 6.50
C HIS A 51 -3.53 15.81 7.56
N PRO A 52 -3.46 17.16 7.47
CA PRO A 52 -2.69 17.97 8.44
C PRO A 52 -3.34 18.06 9.83
N ASN A 53 -4.57 17.57 10.01
CA ASN A 53 -5.35 17.67 11.26
C ASN A 53 -5.45 16.33 12.00
N LEU A 54 -4.39 15.51 11.96
CA LEU A 54 -4.36 14.24 12.70
C LEU A 54 -4.36 14.49 14.21
N SER A 55 -5.13 13.69 14.93
CA SER A 55 -5.08 13.69 16.39
C SER A 55 -3.79 13.03 16.90
N PRO A 56 -3.35 13.33 18.13
CA PRO A 56 -2.17 12.68 18.72
C PRO A 56 -2.27 11.15 18.79
N GLN A 57 -3.49 10.60 18.88
CA GLN A 57 -3.71 9.15 18.86
C GLN A 57 -3.51 8.58 17.46
N GLN A 58 -4.02 9.25 16.43
CA GLN A 58 -3.83 8.87 15.03
C GLN A 58 -2.36 8.95 14.61
N GLU A 59 -1.64 9.99 15.03
CA GLU A 59 -0.20 10.11 14.77
C GLU A 59 0.62 8.98 15.41
N GLN A 60 0.27 8.56 16.63
CA GLN A 60 0.95 7.45 17.31
C GLN A 60 0.75 6.12 16.58
N VAL A 61 -0.49 5.81 16.16
CA VAL A 61 -0.76 4.62 15.37
C VAL A 61 0.01 4.66 14.05
N MET A 62 0.01 5.80 13.37
CA MET A 62 0.73 5.96 12.11
C MET A 62 2.24 5.78 12.28
N ALA A 63 2.83 6.33 13.34
CA ALA A 63 4.24 6.13 13.64
C ALA A 63 4.57 4.65 13.96
N ALA A 64 3.68 3.94 14.66
CA ALA A 64 3.85 2.51 14.94
C ALA A 64 3.79 1.66 13.66
N VAL A 65 2.82 1.94 12.77
CA VAL A 65 2.69 1.27 11.48
C VAL A 65 3.91 1.57 10.60
N GLU A 66 4.32 2.83 10.52
CA GLU A 66 5.50 3.24 9.74
C GLU A 66 6.77 2.57 10.24
N ALA A 67 6.99 2.48 11.56
CA ALA A 67 8.17 1.81 12.12
C ALA A 67 8.27 0.33 11.71
N ILE A 68 7.12 -0.33 11.50
CA ILE A 68 7.06 -1.74 11.09
C ILE A 68 7.26 -1.86 9.57
N LEU A 69 6.55 -1.06 8.78
CA LEU A 69 6.59 -1.14 7.31
C LEU A 69 7.83 -0.46 6.69
N ALA A 70 8.50 0.43 7.41
CA ALA A 70 9.80 0.98 7.03
C ALA A 70 10.96 -0.03 7.24
N ASN A 71 10.69 -1.18 7.86
CA ASN A 71 11.67 -2.24 8.02
C ASN A 71 11.53 -3.27 6.90
N GLU A 72 12.45 -3.25 5.92
CA GLU A 72 12.42 -4.21 4.80
C GLU A 72 12.43 -5.69 5.23
N ALA A 73 12.94 -6.00 6.43
CA ALA A 73 12.99 -7.36 6.94
C ALA A 73 11.58 -7.95 7.15
N ILE A 74 10.59 -7.09 7.40
CA ILE A 74 9.18 -7.49 7.56
C ILE A 74 8.65 -8.11 6.26
N PHE A 75 9.16 -7.71 5.10
CA PHE A 75 8.72 -8.26 3.81
C PHE A 75 9.47 -9.53 3.42
N ARG A 76 10.51 -9.91 4.16
CA ARG A 76 11.26 -11.16 3.95
C ARG A 76 10.71 -12.32 4.77
N VAL A 77 9.96 -12.02 5.85
CA VAL A 77 9.35 -13.04 6.69
C VAL A 77 7.98 -13.47 6.14
N PRO A 78 7.58 -14.73 6.35
CA PRO A 78 6.28 -15.21 5.91
C PRO A 78 5.13 -14.47 6.64
N PRO A 79 3.99 -14.23 5.98
CA PRO A 79 2.85 -13.51 6.56
C PRO A 79 2.32 -14.13 7.86
N THR A 80 2.49 -15.44 8.04
CA THR A 80 2.06 -16.15 9.25
C THR A 80 2.83 -15.73 10.50
N GLU A 81 4.08 -15.28 10.35
CA GLU A 81 4.88 -14.78 11.48
C GLU A 81 4.55 -13.33 11.84
N LEU A 82 3.78 -12.63 10.99
CA LEU A 82 3.37 -11.25 11.17
C LEU A 82 1.91 -11.10 11.56
N GLN A 83 1.18 -12.21 11.66
CA GLN A 83 -0.25 -12.21 11.81
C GLN A 83 -0.69 -11.47 13.08
N ASP A 84 -0.05 -11.74 14.21
CA ASP A 84 -0.33 -11.08 15.49
C ASP A 84 -0.09 -9.56 15.43
N ASP A 85 1.03 -9.13 14.83
CA ASP A 85 1.34 -7.70 14.68
C ASP A 85 0.34 -7.02 13.73
N HIS A 86 -0.03 -7.68 12.63
CA HIS A 86 -1.04 -7.18 11.71
C HIS A 86 -2.42 -7.03 12.37
N GLU A 87 -2.88 -8.03 13.13
CA GLU A 87 -4.17 -7.97 13.85
C GLU A 87 -4.16 -6.94 14.99
N ARG A 88 -3.02 -6.71 15.64
CA ARG A 88 -2.86 -5.63 16.63
C ARG A 88 -2.97 -4.26 15.96
N LEU A 89 -2.16 -4.00 14.93
CA LEU A 89 -2.16 -2.73 14.21
C LEU A 89 -3.52 -2.43 13.58
N GLN A 90 -4.19 -3.45 13.05
CA GLN A 90 -5.53 -3.30 12.49
C GLN A 90 -6.54 -2.82 13.52
N ARG A 91 -6.51 -3.38 14.74
CA ARG A 91 -7.40 -2.93 15.82
C ARG A 91 -7.09 -1.50 16.25
N GLU A 92 -5.82 -1.19 16.48
CA GLU A 92 -5.39 0.15 16.90
C GLU A 92 -5.75 1.22 15.85
N ALA A 93 -5.58 0.91 14.57
CA ALA A 93 -5.99 1.77 13.47
C ALA A 93 -7.52 1.95 13.40
N ILE A 94 -8.30 0.88 13.55
CA ILE A 94 -9.77 0.97 13.57
C ILE A 94 -10.26 1.83 14.73
N GLU A 95 -9.64 1.72 15.91
CA GLU A 95 -9.98 2.53 17.08
C GLU A 95 -9.64 4.02 16.88
N ALA A 96 -8.54 4.34 16.20
CA ALA A 96 -8.08 5.72 16.01
C ALA A 96 -8.69 6.43 14.78
N PHE A 97 -8.95 5.70 13.69
CA PHE A 97 -9.37 6.26 12.40
C PHE A 97 -10.78 5.85 11.98
N GLY A 98 -11.32 4.77 12.57
CA GLY A 98 -12.52 4.11 12.08
C GLY A 98 -12.20 3.07 11.00
N PHE A 99 -13.15 2.18 10.73
CA PHE A 99 -12.92 0.97 9.93
C PHE A 99 -12.44 1.25 8.49
N ASP A 100 -13.05 2.22 7.83
CA ASP A 100 -12.80 2.55 6.42
C ASP A 100 -11.41 3.17 6.24
N GLU A 101 -11.13 4.22 7.00
CA GLU A 101 -9.86 4.95 6.98
C GLU A 101 -8.70 4.08 7.50
N ALA A 102 -8.92 3.24 8.51
CA ALA A 102 -7.92 2.28 8.97
C ALA A 102 -7.53 1.30 7.87
N ARG A 103 -8.51 0.78 7.12
CA ARG A 103 -8.27 -0.12 5.98
C ARG A 103 -7.52 0.60 4.86
N ALA A 104 -7.90 1.84 4.54
CA ALA A 104 -7.19 2.66 3.58
C ALA A 104 -5.72 2.89 3.98
N LEU A 105 -5.45 3.10 5.28
CA LEU A 105 -4.12 3.40 5.80
C LEU A 105 -3.18 2.18 5.87
N ILE A 106 -3.67 1.00 6.25
CA ILE A 106 -2.79 -0.16 6.57
C ILE A 106 -2.97 -1.34 5.60
N ALA A 107 -4.12 -1.47 4.95
CA ALA A 107 -4.42 -2.63 4.09
C ALA A 107 -4.24 -2.31 2.60
N THR A 108 -4.08 -1.03 2.26
CA THR A 108 -4.07 -0.58 0.86
C THR A 108 -3.07 0.54 0.64
N LEU A 109 -2.05 0.28 -0.20
CA LEU A 109 -1.13 1.32 -0.66
C LEU A 109 -1.85 2.27 -1.64
N GLY A 110 -2.40 3.34 -1.08
CA GLY A 110 -3.12 4.39 -1.80
C GLY A 110 -4.66 4.27 -1.73
N PRO A 111 -5.39 5.30 -2.18
CA PRO A 111 -6.84 5.37 -2.09
C PRO A 111 -7.51 4.16 -2.73
N GLU A 112 -8.55 3.66 -2.08
CA GLU A 112 -9.44 2.65 -2.63
C GLU A 112 -10.03 3.12 -3.96
N ASP A 113 -10.18 2.16 -4.87
CA ASP A 113 -10.82 2.43 -6.13
C ASP A 113 -12.30 2.71 -5.87
N PRO A 114 -12.89 3.81 -6.37
CA PRO A 114 -14.32 4.02 -6.23
C PRO A 114 -15.10 2.79 -6.72
N PRO A 115 -16.21 2.45 -6.06
CA PRO A 115 -17.00 1.27 -6.40
C PRO A 115 -17.44 1.36 -7.87
N GLY A 116 -16.89 0.49 -8.71
CA GLY A 116 -17.18 0.45 -10.15
C GLY A 116 -15.96 0.50 -11.06
N VAL A 117 -14.77 0.81 -10.55
CA VAL A 117 -13.53 0.68 -11.33
C VAL A 117 -13.06 -0.77 -11.28
N VAL A 118 -13.50 -1.52 -12.29
CA VAL A 118 -12.98 -2.86 -12.60
C VAL A 118 -12.13 -2.73 -13.85
N GLY A 119 -11.00 -2.01 -13.74
CA GLY A 119 -10.04 -1.95 -14.84
C GLY A 119 -9.28 -3.28 -14.92
N PRO A 120 -9.29 -3.99 -16.06
CA PRO A 120 -8.52 -5.22 -16.19
C PRO A 120 -7.05 -4.90 -15.95
N CYS A 121 -6.40 -5.71 -15.11
CA CYS A 121 -4.95 -5.83 -15.16
C CYS A 121 -4.59 -6.57 -16.44
N GLY A 122 -4.62 -5.84 -17.55
CA GLY A 122 -4.43 -6.39 -18.87
C GLY A 122 -4.51 -5.30 -19.94
N CYS A 123 -3.38 -5.12 -20.63
CA CYS A 123 -3.26 -4.62 -22.00
C CYS A 123 -4.06 -3.37 -22.38
N GLY A 124 -3.41 -2.21 -22.31
CA GLY A 124 -3.70 -1.14 -23.27
C GLY A 124 -3.13 -1.51 -24.62
N THR A 125 -3.89 -2.24 -25.43
CA THR A 125 -3.69 -2.32 -26.88
C THR A 125 -3.70 -0.88 -27.42
N PHE A 126 -2.54 -0.30 -27.73
CA PHE A 126 -2.51 0.92 -28.52
C PHE A 126 -2.76 0.53 -29.98
N GLY A 127 -4.04 0.41 -30.31
CA GLY A 127 -4.51 0.46 -31.68
C GLY A 127 -4.46 1.92 -32.15
N GLY A 128 -3.61 2.18 -33.14
CA GLY A 128 -3.53 3.44 -33.88
C GLY A 128 -2.15 3.52 -34.53
N LEU A 129 -1.96 3.44 -35.84
CA LEU A 129 -2.85 3.63 -36.98
C LEU A 129 -2.39 2.70 -38.11
#